data_AF-A0A9W9C5U3-F1
#
_entry.id   AF-A0A9W9C5U3-F1
#
_cell.length_a   1.000
_cell.length_b   1.000
_cell.length_c   1.000
_cell.angle_alpha   90.00
_cell.angle_beta   90.00
_cell.angle_gamma   90.00
#
_symmetry.space_group_name_H-M   'P 1'
#
loop_
_entity.id
_entity.type
_entity.pdbx_description
1 polymer ?
#
loop_
_entity_poly.entity_id
_entity_poly.type
_entity_poly.pdbx_seq_one_letter_code
_entity_poly.pdbx_strand_id
1 'polypeptide(L)'
;MADPHADAPTPELRDCDNMSSVTGHTADVATVVKESNGLLDPTPRGECIAIFQRNHQKSPFLRLSGEIRNMIYGYVFDDVYVNIKMDMMGQTWCWAELGVIIKGHEGKYLDLLRSCRTIYAETRLMPFAGGLLCYDDQKPKYAEMSRFVTMLPIQRDAISMVVIYYDEPTLRNENDKALAFLEKHAKSLPGLKRIVVNLLEPNFTDEGLDTDRIREVGEEAVGLVREVVGDSFQIRYRCLFSCFESDF
;
A
#
# COMPACT_ATOMS: atom_id res chain seq x y z
N MET A 1 43.92 -9.99 -43.89
CA MET A 1 43.78 -9.15 -42.68
C MET A 1 42.60 -8.23 -42.95
N ALA A 2 41.44 -8.57 -42.39
CA ALA A 2 40.19 -7.85 -42.56
C ALA A 2 39.90 -7.07 -41.27
N ASP A 3 39.51 -5.81 -41.44
CA ASP A 3 39.25 -4.83 -40.40
C ASP A 3 37.87 -5.08 -39.74
N PRO A 4 37.77 -5.35 -38.42
CA PRO A 4 36.53 -5.76 -37.77
C PRO A 4 35.83 -4.62 -36.98
N HIS A 5 35.90 -3.37 -37.45
CA HIS A 5 35.13 -2.27 -36.87
C HIS A 5 33.94 -1.89 -37.75
N ALA A 6 32.88 -2.69 -37.65
CA ALA A 6 31.56 -2.29 -38.12
C ALA A 6 30.92 -1.39 -37.06
N ASP A 7 30.72 -0.12 -37.40
CA ASP A 7 30.07 0.89 -36.57
C ASP A 7 28.68 0.43 -36.14
N ALA A 8 28.48 0.33 -34.82
CA ALA A 8 27.16 0.12 -34.26
C ALA A 8 26.29 1.35 -34.56
N PRO A 9 25.05 1.19 -35.05
CA PRO A 9 24.16 2.31 -35.33
C PRO A 9 23.90 3.09 -34.04
N THR A 10 24.34 4.35 -34.03
CA THR A 10 24.05 5.32 -32.97
C THR A 10 22.53 5.35 -32.72
N PRO A 11 22.07 5.21 -31.47
CA PRO A 11 20.65 5.34 -31.17
C PRO A 11 20.23 6.76 -31.54
N GLU A 12 19.35 6.89 -32.53
CA GLU A 12 18.67 8.16 -32.81
C GLU A 12 17.96 8.59 -31.53
N LEU A 13 18.58 9.53 -30.80
CA LEU A 13 17.95 10.32 -29.77
C LEU A 13 16.76 11.00 -30.42
N ARG A 14 15.57 10.43 -30.20
CA ARG A 14 14.31 11.04 -30.62
C ARG A 14 14.20 12.38 -29.90
N ASP A 15 14.44 13.45 -30.65
CA ASP A 15 14.10 14.81 -30.30
C ASP A 15 12.64 14.88 -29.85
N CYS A 16 12.44 14.91 -28.54
CA CYS A 16 11.13 15.16 -27.92
C CYS A 16 10.87 16.67 -27.75
N ASP A 17 11.77 17.52 -28.24
CA ASP A 17 11.83 18.96 -27.89
C ASP A 17 11.12 19.90 -28.89
N ASN A 18 10.44 19.36 -29.91
CA ASN A 18 9.69 20.17 -30.88
C ASN A 18 8.18 20.29 -30.56
N MET A 19 7.83 20.61 -29.31
CA MET A 19 6.47 21.07 -28.92
C MET A 19 6.44 22.55 -28.53
N SER A 20 7.18 23.40 -29.22
CA SER A 20 7.18 24.84 -28.99
C SER A 20 6.26 25.56 -29.99
N SER A 21 5.33 26.34 -29.46
CA SER A 21 4.50 27.38 -30.10
C SER A 21 3.08 27.05 -30.62
N VAL A 22 2.26 26.35 -29.82
CA VAL A 22 0.79 26.55 -29.89
C VAL A 22 0.40 27.56 -28.81
N THR A 23 0.61 28.84 -29.11
CA THR A 23 0.07 29.95 -28.32
C THR A 23 -1.39 30.16 -28.70
N GLY A 24 -2.30 29.79 -27.82
CA GLY A 24 -3.69 30.23 -27.93
C GLY A 24 -4.70 29.10 -27.75
N HIS A 25 -4.82 28.63 -26.52
CA HIS A 25 -6.05 28.29 -25.80
C HIS A 25 -5.52 27.67 -24.50
N THR A 26 -5.66 28.37 -23.37
CA THR A 26 -5.56 27.71 -22.07
C THR A 26 -6.71 26.71 -22.03
N ALA A 27 -6.46 25.53 -22.59
CA ALA A 27 -7.36 24.40 -22.52
C ALA A 27 -7.64 24.23 -21.02
N ASP A 28 -8.88 24.51 -20.67
CA ASP A 28 -9.43 24.39 -19.33
C ASP A 28 -8.89 23.09 -18.75
N VAL A 29 -7.97 23.20 -17.78
CA VAL A 29 -7.18 22.07 -17.29
C VAL A 29 -8.19 21.04 -16.85
N ALA A 30 -8.31 19.94 -17.61
CA ALA A 30 -9.43 19.02 -17.49
C ALA A 30 -9.62 18.62 -16.04
N THR A 31 -10.70 19.14 -15.43
CA THR A 31 -10.97 18.99 -14.01
C THR A 31 -10.94 17.51 -13.66
N VAL A 32 -10.15 17.17 -12.64
CA VAL A 32 -10.09 15.80 -12.12
C VAL A 32 -11.48 15.41 -11.64
N VAL A 33 -12.11 14.46 -12.34
CA VAL A 33 -13.45 13.97 -12.00
C VAL A 33 -13.34 12.88 -10.95
N LYS A 34 -14.15 13.00 -9.89
CA LYS A 34 -14.30 11.97 -8.85
C LYS A 34 -15.59 11.19 -9.08
N GLU A 35 -15.53 9.89 -8.84
CA GLU A 35 -16.70 9.02 -8.73
C GLU A 35 -17.52 9.37 -7.46
N SER A 36 -18.75 8.87 -7.35
CA SER A 36 -19.62 9.09 -6.19
C SER A 36 -19.06 8.51 -4.88
N ASN A 37 -18.14 7.55 -4.97
CA ASN A 37 -17.40 6.97 -3.85
C ASN A 37 -16.17 7.81 -3.43
N GLY A 38 -15.88 8.90 -4.13
CA GLY A 38 -14.76 9.82 -3.89
C GLY A 38 -13.44 9.43 -4.57
N LEU A 39 -13.32 8.24 -5.18
CA LEU A 39 -12.16 7.84 -5.96
C LEU A 39 -12.08 8.63 -7.26
N LEU A 40 -10.88 8.75 -7.83
CA LEU A 40 -10.71 9.32 -9.16
C LEU A 40 -11.35 8.43 -10.24
N ASP A 41 -12.02 9.05 -11.21
CA ASP A 41 -12.54 8.35 -12.39
C ASP A 41 -11.39 8.08 -13.39
N PRO A 42 -11.05 6.82 -13.68
CA PRO A 42 -9.95 6.46 -14.56
C PRO A 42 -10.29 6.61 -16.05
N THR A 43 -11.48 7.06 -16.43
CA THR A 43 -11.88 7.23 -17.82
C THR A 43 -11.03 8.31 -18.50
N PRO A 44 -10.33 8.00 -19.62
CA PRO A 44 -9.55 9.00 -20.33
C PRO A 44 -10.47 10.03 -21.00
N ARG A 45 -10.06 11.31 -20.99
CA ARG A 45 -10.82 12.44 -21.54
C ARG A 45 -9.92 13.37 -22.33
N GLY A 46 -10.48 14.05 -23.33
CA GLY A 46 -9.76 15.04 -24.14
C GLY A 46 -8.46 14.50 -24.73
N GLU A 47 -7.39 15.27 -24.62
CA GLU A 47 -6.06 14.94 -25.16
C GLU A 47 -5.45 13.68 -24.51
N CYS A 48 -5.87 13.32 -23.30
CA CYS A 48 -5.40 12.11 -22.64
C CYS A 48 -5.85 10.80 -23.33
N ILE A 49 -6.85 10.84 -24.21
CA ILE A 49 -7.32 9.65 -24.93
C ILE A 49 -6.21 9.10 -25.83
N ALA A 50 -5.50 9.96 -26.55
CA ALA A 50 -4.39 9.55 -27.41
C ALA A 50 -3.23 8.93 -26.60
N ILE A 51 -2.91 9.51 -25.44
CA ILE A 51 -1.88 8.98 -24.53
C ILE A 51 -2.31 7.60 -24.00
N PHE A 52 -3.57 7.46 -23.58
CA PHE A 52 -4.12 6.20 -23.10
C PHE A 52 -4.03 5.10 -24.16
N GLN A 53 -4.47 5.38 -25.39
CA GLN A 53 -4.40 4.44 -26.52
C GLN A 53 -2.96 4.04 -26.84
N ARG A 54 -2.05 5.03 -26.91
CA ARG A 54 -0.62 4.78 -27.16
C ARG A 54 -0.02 3.89 -26.07
N ASN A 55 -0.31 4.17 -24.80
CA ASN A 55 0.22 3.38 -23.68
C ASN A 55 -0.32 1.95 -23.73
N HIS A 56 -1.61 1.76 -24.03
CA HIS A 56 -2.20 0.44 -24.16
C HIS A 56 -1.58 -0.38 -25.30
N GLN A 57 -1.25 0.26 -26.42
CA GLN A 57 -0.64 -0.39 -27.58
C GLN A 57 0.87 -0.65 -27.43
N LYS A 58 1.60 0.25 -26.77
CA LYS A 58 3.07 0.24 -26.76
C LYS A 58 3.68 -0.25 -25.46
N SER A 59 2.99 -0.15 -24.32
CA SER A 59 3.52 -0.60 -23.04
C SER A 59 3.57 -2.12 -22.99
N PRO A 60 4.75 -2.74 -22.80
CA PRO A 60 4.85 -4.18 -22.62
C PRO A 60 4.02 -4.66 -21.43
N PHE A 61 3.99 -3.88 -20.35
CA PHE A 61 3.24 -4.19 -19.13
C PHE A 61 1.72 -4.16 -19.34
N LEU A 62 1.19 -3.13 -20.00
CA LEU A 62 -0.27 -3.03 -20.25
C LEU A 62 -0.78 -4.03 -21.30
N ARG A 63 0.13 -4.63 -22.07
CA ARG A 63 -0.17 -5.71 -23.02
C ARG A 63 -0.22 -7.10 -22.40
N LEU A 64 0.22 -7.26 -21.15
CA LEU A 64 0.07 -8.52 -20.43
C LEU A 64 -1.42 -8.84 -20.25
N SER A 65 -1.77 -10.11 -19.98
CA SER A 65 -3.14 -10.42 -19.57
C SER A 65 -3.43 -9.81 -18.19
N GLY A 66 -4.72 -9.58 -17.89
CA GLY A 66 -5.11 -9.07 -16.57
C GLY A 66 -4.65 -9.99 -15.43
N GLU A 67 -4.63 -11.31 -15.65
CA GLU A 67 -4.14 -12.29 -14.70
C GLU A 67 -2.67 -12.07 -14.32
N ILE A 68 -1.79 -11.94 -15.33
CA ILE A 68 -0.36 -11.71 -15.07
C ILE A 68 -0.14 -10.35 -14.40
N ARG A 69 -0.90 -9.31 -14.79
CA ARG A 69 -0.83 -8.02 -14.10
C ARG A 69 -1.24 -8.13 -12.63
N ASN A 70 -2.32 -8.86 -12.33
CA ASN A 70 -2.77 -9.09 -10.96
C ASN A 70 -1.73 -9.83 -10.12
N MET A 71 -1.04 -10.81 -10.70
CA MET A 71 0.08 -11.48 -10.02
C MET A 71 1.21 -10.49 -9.69
N ILE A 72 1.59 -9.64 -10.65
CA ILE A 72 2.61 -8.60 -10.43
C ILE A 72 2.16 -7.62 -9.35
N TYR A 73 0.90 -7.19 -9.37
CA TYR A 73 0.37 -6.31 -8.33
C TYR A 73 0.37 -6.97 -6.95
N GLY A 74 0.08 -8.27 -6.85
CA GLY A 74 0.21 -9.04 -5.61
C GLY A 74 1.62 -8.93 -5.03
N TYR A 75 2.64 -9.20 -5.84
CA TYR A 75 4.04 -9.02 -5.40
C TYR A 75 4.39 -7.59 -4.98
N VAL A 76 3.72 -6.58 -5.54
CA VAL A 76 3.96 -5.18 -5.20
C VAL A 76 3.22 -4.76 -3.92
N PHE A 77 2.02 -5.28 -3.66
CA PHE A 77 1.12 -4.76 -2.62
C PHE A 77 0.86 -5.70 -1.44
N ASP A 78 1.14 -7.01 -1.54
CA ASP A 78 0.81 -7.98 -0.48
C ASP A 78 1.65 -7.78 0.81
N ASP A 79 2.85 -7.21 0.69
CA ASP A 79 3.76 -6.94 1.82
C ASP A 79 3.96 -5.44 2.09
N VAL A 80 3.00 -4.61 1.66
CA VAL A 80 3.05 -3.16 1.87
C VAL A 80 2.42 -2.78 3.20
N TYR A 81 3.18 -2.07 4.02
CA TYR A 81 2.78 -1.50 5.29
C TYR A 81 2.23 -0.10 5.02
N VAL A 82 0.93 0.06 5.20
CA VAL A 82 0.28 1.36 5.04
C VAL A 82 0.27 2.04 6.40
N ASN A 83 1.08 3.07 6.54
CA ASN A 83 1.10 3.93 7.71
C ASN A 83 0.18 5.13 7.47
N ILE A 84 -0.82 5.29 8.32
CA ILE A 84 -1.69 6.47 8.32
C ILE A 84 -1.25 7.37 9.46
N LYS A 85 -0.62 8.50 9.12
CA LYS A 85 -0.26 9.53 10.09
C LYS A 85 -1.15 10.74 9.91
N MET A 86 -1.36 11.47 11.01
CA MET A 86 -1.91 12.81 10.96
C MET A 86 -0.84 13.78 11.39
N ASP A 87 -0.75 14.90 10.68
CA ASP A 87 0.10 15.99 11.12
C ASP A 87 -0.54 16.79 12.27
N MET A 88 0.19 17.77 12.80
CA MET A 88 -0.28 18.65 13.86
C MET A 88 -1.47 19.53 13.45
N MET A 89 -1.75 19.65 12.14
CA MET A 89 -2.87 20.39 11.60
C MET A 89 -4.12 19.51 11.39
N GLY A 90 -4.03 18.21 11.70
CA GLY A 90 -5.10 17.26 11.49
C GLY A 90 -5.26 16.80 10.05
N GLN A 91 -4.30 17.07 9.16
CA GLN A 91 -4.30 16.51 7.83
C GLN A 91 -3.78 15.08 7.88
N THR A 92 -4.50 14.18 7.22
CA THR A 92 -4.11 12.78 7.11
C THR A 92 -3.17 12.59 5.93
N TRP A 93 -2.01 12.00 6.22
CA TRP A 93 -1.01 11.58 5.25
C TRP A 93 -0.90 10.06 5.30
N CYS A 94 -1.06 9.43 4.14
CA CYS A 94 -0.80 8.00 3.98
C CYS A 94 0.53 7.84 3.27
N TRP A 95 1.39 6.98 3.80
CA TRP A 95 2.53 6.48 3.06
C TRP A 95 2.63 4.98 3.17
N ALA A 96 3.27 4.38 2.17
CA ALA A 96 3.47 2.96 2.06
C ALA A 96 4.95 2.65 2.23
N GLU A 97 5.27 1.78 3.17
CA GLU A 97 6.59 1.18 3.36
C GLU A 97 6.51 -0.31 3.00
N LEU A 98 7.61 -0.90 2.55
CA LEU A 98 7.66 -2.36 2.39
C LEU A 98 8.00 -2.99 3.75
N GLY A 99 7.42 -4.16 4.04
CA GLY A 99 7.71 -4.90 5.29
C GLY A 99 9.14 -5.32 5.47
N VAL A 100 9.87 -5.39 4.37
CA VAL A 100 11.32 -5.44 4.36
C VAL A 100 11.77 -4.02 4.05
N ILE A 101 12.31 -3.30 5.04
CA ILE A 101 12.99 -2.04 4.76
C ILE A 101 14.24 -2.36 3.92
N ILE A 102 14.06 -2.42 2.61
CA ILE A 102 15.16 -2.33 1.68
C ILE A 102 15.64 -0.88 1.78
N LYS A 103 16.71 -0.65 2.55
CA LYS A 103 17.37 0.66 2.68
C LYS A 103 17.50 1.27 1.27
N GLY A 104 16.81 2.40 1.03
CA GLY A 104 16.83 3.13 -0.25
C GLY A 104 15.50 3.19 -1.03
N HIS A 105 14.45 2.48 -0.61
CA HIS A 105 13.12 2.52 -1.26
C HIS A 105 12.06 3.20 -0.37
N GLU A 106 12.29 4.45 0.00
CA GLU A 106 11.31 5.25 0.74
C GLU A 106 10.06 5.54 -0.11
N GLY A 107 8.91 4.99 0.28
CA GLY A 107 7.59 5.59 -0.02
C GLY A 107 7.01 5.46 -1.43
N LYS A 108 7.66 4.76 -2.37
CA LYS A 108 7.26 4.79 -3.81
C LYS A 108 6.21 3.76 -4.24
N TYR A 109 5.72 2.90 -3.34
CA TYR A 109 4.73 1.87 -3.72
C TYR A 109 3.41 2.50 -4.20
N LEU A 110 3.00 3.61 -3.59
CA LEU A 110 1.81 4.35 -4.03
C LEU A 110 2.06 5.17 -5.30
N ASP A 111 3.31 5.40 -5.71
CA ASP A 111 3.60 6.07 -6.99
C ASP A 111 3.19 5.21 -8.18
N LEU A 112 3.12 3.88 -8.02
CA LEU A 112 2.56 3.00 -9.04
C LEU A 112 1.11 3.41 -9.37
N LEU A 113 0.32 3.81 -8.38
CA LEU A 113 -1.05 4.31 -8.58
C LEU A 113 -1.10 5.60 -9.39
N ARG A 114 0.02 6.35 -9.45
CA ARG A 114 0.12 7.63 -10.16
C ARG A 114 0.66 7.48 -11.59
N SER A 115 1.14 6.29 -11.96
CA SER A 115 1.81 6.05 -13.24
C SER A 115 0.88 6.17 -14.45
N CYS A 116 -0.28 5.50 -14.44
CA CYS A 116 -1.31 5.64 -15.47
C CYS A 116 -2.71 5.26 -14.97
N ARG A 117 -3.73 5.69 -15.72
CA ARG A 117 -5.14 5.46 -15.37
C ARG A 117 -5.52 3.97 -15.34
N THR A 118 -4.95 3.14 -16.21
CA THR A 118 -5.21 1.68 -16.21
C THR A 118 -4.72 1.03 -14.92
N ILE A 119 -3.46 1.31 -14.53
CA ILE A 119 -2.89 0.79 -13.28
C ILE A 119 -3.70 1.29 -12.09
N TYR A 120 -4.03 2.59 -12.04
CA TYR A 120 -4.89 3.14 -11.00
C TYR A 120 -6.25 2.42 -10.93
N ALA A 121 -6.92 2.22 -12.06
CA ALA A 121 -8.22 1.53 -12.10
C ALA A 121 -8.15 0.11 -11.53
N GLU A 122 -7.08 -0.62 -11.85
CA GLU A 122 -6.87 -2.01 -11.43
C GLU A 122 -6.43 -2.13 -9.96
N THR A 123 -5.68 -1.15 -9.44
CA THR A 123 -4.94 -1.31 -8.18
C THR A 123 -5.32 -0.33 -7.07
N ARG A 124 -6.16 0.68 -7.30
CA ARG A 124 -6.49 1.75 -6.33
C ARG A 124 -6.98 1.29 -4.94
N LEU A 125 -7.46 0.05 -4.83
CA LEU A 125 -7.87 -0.56 -3.54
C LEU A 125 -6.89 -1.60 -3.01
N MET A 126 -5.93 -2.08 -3.81
CA MET A 126 -5.00 -3.14 -3.40
C MET A 126 -4.13 -2.77 -2.19
N PRO A 127 -3.62 -1.53 -2.04
CA PRO A 127 -2.90 -1.15 -0.82
C PRO A 127 -3.70 -1.33 0.47
N PHE A 128 -5.03 -1.27 0.39
CA PHE A 128 -5.91 -1.45 1.54
C PHE A 128 -6.38 -2.90 1.68
N ALA A 129 -6.64 -3.58 0.56
CA ALA A 129 -7.14 -4.95 0.54
C ALA A 129 -6.07 -6.00 0.87
N GLY A 130 -4.89 -5.86 0.25
CA GLY A 130 -3.74 -6.76 0.44
C GLY A 130 -2.73 -6.25 1.47
N GLY A 131 -2.60 -4.93 1.60
CA GLY A 131 -1.62 -4.32 2.49
C GLY A 131 -1.93 -4.46 3.98
N LEU A 132 -0.89 -4.21 4.78
CA LEU A 132 -0.86 -4.26 6.22
C LEU A 132 -1.05 -2.86 6.78
N LEU A 133 -2.26 -2.55 7.25
CA LEU A 133 -2.53 -1.25 7.83
C LEU A 133 -1.90 -1.15 9.23
N CYS A 134 -0.96 -0.24 9.40
CA CYS A 134 -0.24 -0.06 10.66
C CYS A 134 -1.00 0.88 11.60
N TYR A 135 -1.25 0.42 12.82
CA TYR A 135 -1.86 1.18 13.89
C TYR A 135 -0.86 1.34 15.05
N ASP A 136 -0.40 2.58 15.23
CA ASP A 136 0.43 3.02 16.34
C ASP A 136 -0.47 3.61 17.43
N ASP A 137 -0.56 2.90 18.57
CA ASP A 137 -1.36 3.21 19.76
C ASP A 137 -0.61 4.12 20.76
N GLN A 138 0.67 4.42 20.52
CA GLN A 138 1.55 5.19 21.42
C GLN A 138 1.18 6.68 21.51
N LYS A 139 0.36 7.17 20.57
CA LYS A 139 0.12 8.61 20.38
C LYS A 139 -1.34 8.99 20.66
N PRO A 140 -1.82 8.85 21.91
CA PRO A 140 -3.20 9.08 22.28
C PRO A 140 -3.66 10.53 22.20
N LYS A 141 -2.76 11.49 21.97
CA LYS A 141 -3.09 12.91 22.18
C LYS A 141 -3.70 13.64 20.98
N TYR A 142 -3.57 13.15 19.72
CA TYR A 142 -4.00 13.96 18.56
C TYR A 142 -4.61 13.24 17.35
N ALA A 143 -4.63 11.89 17.26
CA ALA A 143 -4.89 11.22 15.97
C ALA A 143 -5.91 10.07 15.98
N GLU A 144 -6.49 9.70 17.12
CA GLU A 144 -7.11 8.37 17.23
C GLU A 144 -8.52 8.26 16.63
N MET A 145 -9.32 9.33 16.63
CA MET A 145 -10.69 9.27 16.11
C MET A 145 -10.82 9.57 14.61
N SER A 146 -9.82 10.18 13.97
CA SER A 146 -9.95 10.67 12.59
C SER A 146 -9.16 9.93 11.53
N ARG A 147 -8.20 9.06 11.89
CA ARG A 147 -7.39 8.32 10.89
C ARG A 147 -8.27 7.58 9.88
N PHE A 148 -9.25 6.80 10.37
CA PHE A 148 -10.18 6.11 9.48
C PHE A 148 -11.31 7.01 8.99
N VAL A 149 -11.77 7.99 9.76
CA VAL A 149 -12.90 8.86 9.34
C VAL A 149 -12.53 9.70 8.11
N THR A 150 -11.26 10.05 7.94
CA THR A 150 -10.78 10.79 6.76
C THR A 150 -10.61 9.92 5.51
N MET A 151 -10.62 8.59 5.64
CA MET A 151 -10.57 7.68 4.49
C MET A 151 -11.91 7.62 3.78
N LEU A 152 -11.87 7.38 2.47
CA LEU A 152 -13.09 7.13 1.70
C LEU A 152 -13.76 5.85 2.21
N PRO A 153 -15.11 5.78 2.26
CA PRO A 153 -15.81 4.58 2.69
C PRO A 153 -15.32 3.31 1.99
N ILE A 154 -15.17 3.36 0.66
CA ILE A 154 -14.68 2.22 -0.14
C ILE A 154 -13.25 1.77 0.22
N GLN A 155 -12.39 2.68 0.70
CA GLN A 155 -11.05 2.32 1.16
C GLN A 155 -11.13 1.61 2.52
N ARG A 156 -12.01 2.05 3.42
CA ARG A 156 -12.24 1.39 4.72
C ARG A 156 -12.83 0.00 4.58
N ASP A 157 -13.78 -0.14 3.65
CA ASP A 157 -14.40 -1.42 3.33
C ASP A 157 -13.38 -2.40 2.73
N ALA A 158 -12.34 -1.90 2.07
CA ALA A 158 -11.27 -2.72 1.52
C ALA A 158 -10.27 -3.19 2.59
N ILE A 159 -10.09 -2.46 3.71
CA ILE A 159 -9.12 -2.84 4.77
C ILE A 159 -9.50 -4.20 5.33
N SER A 160 -8.65 -5.20 5.08
CA SER A 160 -8.88 -6.58 5.52
C SER A 160 -7.99 -7.00 6.69
N MET A 161 -6.86 -6.31 6.89
CA MET A 161 -5.90 -6.61 7.96
C MET A 161 -5.34 -5.34 8.59
N VAL A 162 -5.20 -5.34 9.92
CA VAL A 162 -4.51 -4.30 10.70
C VAL A 162 -3.36 -4.93 11.49
N VAL A 163 -2.23 -4.25 11.54
CA VAL A 163 -1.08 -4.56 12.41
C VAL A 163 -1.01 -3.50 13.50
N ILE A 164 -1.00 -3.91 14.76
CA ILE A 164 -0.87 -3.01 15.90
C ILE A 164 0.53 -3.12 16.50
N TYR A 165 1.21 -1.99 16.69
CA TYR A 165 2.57 -1.92 17.25
C TYR A 165 2.57 -1.47 18.71
N TYR A 166 3.50 -2.02 19.50
CA TYR A 166 3.73 -1.65 20.90
C TYR A 166 5.24 -1.59 21.22
N ASP A 167 5.67 -0.57 21.97
CA ASP A 167 7.08 -0.39 22.37
C ASP A 167 7.38 -1.10 23.69
N GLU A 168 6.37 -1.26 24.55
CA GLU A 168 6.56 -1.87 25.86
C GLU A 168 6.04 -3.32 25.89
N PRO A 169 6.92 -4.32 26.11
CA PRO A 169 6.58 -5.72 26.18
C PRO A 169 5.93 -6.04 27.55
N THR A 170 4.76 -5.49 27.81
CA THR A 170 3.89 -6.00 28.87
C THR A 170 2.98 -7.07 28.28
N LEU A 171 3.51 -8.30 28.20
CA LEU A 171 2.87 -9.51 27.65
C LEU A 171 1.42 -9.76 28.16
N ARG A 172 1.04 -9.18 29.30
CA ARG A 172 -0.30 -9.36 29.89
C ARG A 172 -1.41 -8.53 29.24
N ASN A 173 -1.10 -7.63 28.30
CA ASN A 173 -2.08 -6.66 27.79
C ASN A 173 -2.31 -6.74 26.27
N GLU A 174 -1.86 -7.79 25.60
CA GLU A 174 -1.92 -7.82 24.13
C GLU A 174 -3.33 -8.11 23.59
N ASN A 175 -3.97 -9.15 24.15
CA ASN A 175 -5.37 -9.47 23.84
C ASN A 175 -6.30 -8.30 24.19
N ASP A 176 -6.13 -7.73 25.37
CA ASP A 176 -6.95 -6.61 25.86
C ASP A 176 -6.85 -5.40 24.92
N LYS A 177 -5.66 -5.11 24.37
CA LYS A 177 -5.51 -4.01 23.41
C LYS A 177 -6.09 -4.35 22.02
N ALA A 178 -5.94 -5.58 21.54
CA ALA A 178 -6.60 -6.00 20.30
C ALA A 178 -8.13 -5.92 20.42
N LEU A 179 -8.68 -6.34 21.57
CA LEU A 179 -10.09 -6.19 21.91
C LEU A 179 -10.49 -4.71 22.00
N ALA A 180 -9.72 -3.88 22.70
CA ALA A 180 -9.97 -2.44 22.79
C ALA A 180 -9.95 -1.77 21.40
N PHE A 181 -9.03 -2.16 20.52
CA PHE A 181 -9.01 -1.71 19.14
C PHE A 181 -10.29 -2.11 18.41
N LEU A 182 -10.72 -3.37 18.54
CA LEU A 182 -11.94 -3.87 17.89
C LEU A 182 -13.20 -3.14 18.38
N GLU A 183 -13.39 -3.04 19.69
CA GLU A 183 -14.52 -2.33 20.29
C GLU A 183 -14.61 -0.89 19.77
N LYS A 184 -13.46 -0.25 19.61
CA LYS A 184 -13.35 1.14 19.15
C LYS A 184 -13.54 1.30 17.64
N HIS A 185 -12.99 0.40 16.83
CA HIS A 185 -12.84 0.62 15.38
C HIS A 185 -13.64 -0.32 14.48
N ALA A 186 -14.25 -1.39 14.99
CA ALA A 186 -14.97 -2.37 14.17
C ALA A 186 -16.04 -1.73 13.27
N LYS A 187 -16.79 -0.74 13.79
CA LYS A 187 -17.80 0.00 13.01
C LYS A 187 -17.21 0.85 11.88
N SER A 188 -15.97 1.29 12.03
CA SER A 188 -15.27 2.13 11.04
C SER A 188 -14.49 1.32 10.00
N LEU A 189 -14.29 0.02 10.25
CA LEU A 189 -13.54 -0.91 9.39
C LEU A 189 -14.38 -2.16 9.10
N PRO A 190 -15.49 -2.03 8.37
CA PRO A 190 -16.42 -3.14 8.14
C PRO A 190 -15.81 -4.28 7.31
N GLY A 191 -14.71 -4.02 6.58
CA GLY A 191 -13.95 -5.03 5.85
C GLY A 191 -12.94 -5.83 6.68
N LEU A 192 -12.72 -5.45 7.94
CA LEU A 192 -11.63 -5.99 8.76
C LEU A 192 -11.88 -7.47 9.10
N LYS A 193 -10.93 -8.32 8.71
CA LYS A 193 -10.99 -9.77 8.95
C LYS A 193 -9.91 -10.27 9.91
N ARG A 194 -8.81 -9.53 10.01
CA ARG A 194 -7.58 -9.97 10.68
C ARG A 194 -6.94 -8.83 11.45
N ILE A 195 -6.53 -9.10 12.69
CA ILE A 195 -5.64 -8.23 13.45
C ILE A 195 -4.36 -9.00 13.75
N VAL A 196 -3.24 -8.32 13.52
CA VAL A 196 -1.92 -8.77 13.91
C VAL A 196 -1.41 -7.88 15.02
N VAL A 197 -1.07 -8.45 16.16
CA VAL A 197 -0.38 -7.72 17.23
C VAL A 197 1.11 -7.97 17.07
N ASN A 198 1.87 -6.91 16.85
CA ASN A 198 3.32 -6.94 16.72
C ASN A 198 3.99 -6.35 17.97
N LEU A 199 4.88 -7.14 18.58
CA LEU A 199 5.43 -6.88 19.92
C LEU A 199 6.77 -6.15 19.92
N LEU A 200 7.19 -5.67 18.76
CA LEU A 200 8.39 -4.89 18.60
C LEU A 200 8.06 -3.76 17.63
N GLU A 201 8.26 -2.51 18.05
CA GLU A 201 8.81 -1.55 17.09
C GLU A 201 10.08 -2.20 16.57
N PRO A 202 10.24 -2.39 15.24
CA PRO A 202 11.57 -2.64 14.72
C PRO A 202 12.45 -1.49 15.21
N ASN A 203 13.26 -1.76 16.23
CA ASN A 203 14.37 -0.90 16.60
C ASN A 203 15.27 -0.91 15.37
N PHE A 204 15.08 0.08 14.50
CA PHE A 204 15.89 0.31 13.32
C PHE A 204 17.27 0.84 13.74
N THR A 205 17.99 0.07 14.54
CA THR A 205 19.41 0.32 14.77
C THR A 205 20.20 -0.17 13.55
N ASP A 206 21.29 0.52 13.22
CA ASP A 206 22.12 0.21 12.04
C ASP A 206 22.81 -1.16 12.08
N GLU A 207 22.71 -1.86 13.20
CA GLU A 207 23.21 -3.21 13.45
C GLU A 207 22.04 -4.19 13.23
N GLY A 208 22.12 -5.02 12.18
CA GLY A 208 21.00 -5.83 11.66
C GLY A 208 20.22 -6.69 12.66
N LEU A 209 19.02 -7.10 12.25
CA LEU A 209 18.01 -7.79 13.07
C LEU A 209 18.49 -9.14 13.65
N ASP A 210 18.24 -9.31 14.95
CA ASP A 210 18.31 -10.59 15.68
C ASP A 210 17.07 -11.46 15.38
N THR A 211 17.25 -12.76 15.15
CA THR A 211 16.29 -13.64 14.44
C THR A 211 15.65 -14.76 15.29
N ASP A 212 15.95 -14.86 16.58
CA ASP A 212 15.65 -16.08 17.36
C ASP A 212 14.26 -16.16 18.04
N ARG A 213 13.27 -15.34 17.67
CA ARG A 213 11.99 -15.28 18.42
C ARG A 213 10.74 -15.16 17.56
N ILE A 214 10.19 -16.29 17.12
CA ILE A 214 8.79 -16.38 16.64
C ILE A 214 8.00 -17.25 17.63
N ARG A 215 6.91 -16.70 18.19
CA ARG A 215 5.92 -17.46 18.96
C ARG A 215 4.62 -17.57 18.16
N GLU A 216 4.22 -18.79 17.86
CA GLU A 216 2.84 -19.11 17.46
C GLU A 216 1.97 -19.12 18.73
N VAL A 217 0.80 -18.49 18.69
CA VAL A 217 -0.11 -18.44 19.84
C VAL A 217 -1.27 -19.40 19.59
N GLY A 218 -1.53 -20.24 20.60
CA GLY A 218 -2.56 -21.28 20.58
C GLY A 218 -4.00 -20.76 20.59
N GLU A 219 -4.92 -21.65 20.22
CA GLU A 219 -6.34 -21.41 19.88
C GLU A 219 -7.20 -20.70 20.96
N GLU A 220 -6.74 -20.60 22.21
CA GLU A 220 -7.53 -20.11 23.34
C GLU A 220 -7.85 -18.59 23.27
N ALA A 221 -6.93 -17.78 22.74
CA ALA A 221 -7.14 -16.34 22.54
C ALA A 221 -8.12 -16.02 21.39
N VAL A 222 -8.37 -16.98 20.50
CA VAL A 222 -9.27 -16.84 19.34
C VAL A 222 -10.74 -16.92 19.76
N GLY A 223 -11.05 -17.56 20.89
CA GLY A 223 -12.42 -17.79 21.37
C GLY A 223 -13.20 -16.52 21.71
N LEU A 224 -12.61 -15.58 22.45
CA LEU A 224 -13.26 -14.32 22.89
C LEU A 224 -13.53 -13.33 21.74
N VAL A 225 -12.77 -13.42 20.66
CA VAL A 225 -12.85 -12.49 19.52
C VAL A 225 -13.99 -12.86 18.58
N ARG A 226 -14.29 -14.15 18.47
CA ARG A 226 -15.41 -14.66 17.65
C ARG A 226 -16.76 -14.16 18.13
N GLU A 227 -16.92 -13.90 19.43
CA GLU A 227 -18.16 -13.36 20.01
C GLU A 227 -18.43 -11.89 19.59
N VAL A 228 -17.36 -11.11 19.34
CA VAL A 228 -17.46 -9.67 19.03
C VAL A 228 -17.52 -9.38 17.52
N VAL A 229 -16.87 -10.20 16.68
CA VAL A 229 -16.66 -9.89 15.25
C VAL A 229 -17.24 -10.96 14.29
N GLY A 230 -17.86 -12.01 14.83
CA GLY A 230 -18.41 -13.14 14.08
C GLY A 230 -17.38 -14.23 13.75
N ASP A 231 -17.86 -15.38 13.27
CA ASP A 231 -17.10 -16.63 13.15
C ASP A 231 -15.89 -16.60 12.20
N SER A 232 -15.71 -15.52 11.42
CA SER A 232 -14.69 -15.41 10.35
C SER A 232 -13.42 -14.65 10.73
N PHE A 233 -13.29 -14.23 11.99
CA PHE A 233 -12.17 -13.38 12.43
C PHE A 233 -10.95 -14.17 12.91
N GLN A 234 -9.74 -13.71 12.57
CA GLN A 234 -8.48 -14.31 13.04
C GLN A 234 -7.59 -13.25 13.72
N ILE A 235 -7.22 -13.46 14.98
CA ILE A 235 -6.08 -12.76 15.60
C ILE A 235 -4.84 -13.62 15.41
N ARG A 236 -3.79 -13.02 14.86
CA ARG A 236 -2.47 -13.65 14.76
C ARG A 236 -1.45 -12.81 15.49
N TYR A 237 -0.60 -13.45 16.25
CA TYR A 237 0.60 -12.82 16.76
C TYR A 237 1.71 -13.11 15.75
N ARG A 238 2.29 -12.07 15.16
CA ARG A 238 3.39 -12.23 14.20
C ARG A 238 4.58 -11.47 14.75
N CYS A 239 5.65 -12.20 15.06
CA CYS A 239 6.98 -11.62 15.08
C CYS A 239 7.44 -11.56 13.63
N LEU A 240 7.59 -10.35 13.09
CA LEU A 240 8.07 -10.14 11.73
C LEU A 240 9.59 -10.33 11.71
N PHE A 241 10.02 -11.56 11.46
CA PHE A 241 11.39 -11.87 11.07
C PHE A 241 11.31 -12.75 9.83
N SER A 242 11.85 -12.29 8.71
CA SER A 242 12.02 -13.13 7.52
C SER A 242 13.44 -13.01 7.00
N CYS A 243 14.17 -14.12 7.11
CA CYS A 243 15.41 -14.40 6.41
C CYS A 243 15.15 -14.58 4.91
N PHE A 244 16.10 -14.15 4.08
CA PHE A 244 16.38 -14.76 2.80
C PHE A 244 17.02 -16.13 3.07
N GLU A 245 16.31 -17.22 2.82
CA GLU A 245 16.96 -18.46 2.36
C GLU A 245 16.69 -18.54 0.85
N SER A 246 17.73 -18.24 0.08
CA SER A 246 17.78 -18.57 -1.34
C SER A 246 18.10 -20.05 -1.46
N ASP A 247 17.08 -20.88 -1.58
CA ASP A 247 17.22 -22.15 -2.30
C ASP A 247 16.69 -21.92 -3.73
N PHE A 248 17.56 -22.24 -4.70
CA PHE A 248 17.45 -22.21 -6.17
C PHE A 248 18.02 -20.99 -6.92
#